data_AF-A0A6M1T0G2-F1
#
_entry.id   AF-A0A6M1T0G2-F1
#
_cell.length_a   1.000
_cell.length_b   1.000
_cell.length_c   1.000
_cell.angle_alpha   90.00
_cell.angle_beta   90.00
_cell.angle_gamma   90.00
#
_symmetry.space_group_name_H-M   'P 1'
#
loop_
_entity.id
_entity.type
_entity.pdbx_description
1 polymer ?
#
loop_
_entity_poly.entity_id
_entity_poly.type
_entity_poly.pdbx_seq_one_letter_code
_entity_poly.pdbx_strand_id
1 'polypeptide(L)'
;MTQIGCLLRLRVKMVSRLFTELGWLRSVLLLVLMGIGVGQLTYVRDPAGLWALVVTACSIIAGIHSRRSDIGFLYSISPKPYLVVTIEYFVAFLPLLIFLLYNQFMPGVAVVLAFAAGWPLIFRRRGDSHIINSEAFSTSFLIPSFEWIGGLRNMWWLVLIVLAGGIILTYLNFVAGLVTLFCITAIITGFYAENESIRFITLIADHSTSFLIKKITRELALYSIISLPIWGSCIMLYPDRYLYTLLFLLLNTILLAMVLLAKYTLYQPKRSIELPIATYFIVLSFFLFVPYLQIGVPFIAIFLWIKAKRRLNKKVYARA
;
A
#
# COMPACT_ATOMS: atom_id res chain seq x y z
N MET A 1 -0.56 -32.03 21.14
CA MET A 1 -0.21 -30.66 20.72
C MET A 1 -1.47 -29.97 20.25
N THR A 2 -1.88 -28.87 20.90
CA THR A 2 -3.09 -28.13 20.52
C THR A 2 -2.94 -27.58 19.10
N GLN A 3 -3.99 -27.62 18.27
CA GLN A 3 -3.99 -27.11 16.90
C GLN A 3 -3.46 -25.65 16.82
N ILE A 4 -3.73 -24.86 17.86
CA ILE A 4 -3.22 -23.49 18.04
C ILE A 4 -1.69 -23.45 18.10
N GLY A 5 -1.05 -24.37 18.83
CA GLY A 5 0.41 -24.44 18.92
C GLY A 5 1.08 -24.77 17.59
N CYS A 6 0.43 -25.59 16.75
CA CYS A 6 0.91 -25.87 15.40
C CYS A 6 0.80 -24.64 14.48
N LEU A 7 -0.32 -23.92 14.54
CA LEU A 7 -0.51 -22.67 13.82
C LEU A 7 0.52 -21.61 14.20
N LEU A 8 0.81 -21.42 15.50
CA LEU A 8 1.83 -20.49 15.96
C LEU A 8 3.22 -20.85 15.44
N ARG A 9 3.61 -22.13 15.48
CA ARG A 9 4.88 -22.58 14.89
C ARG A 9 4.96 -22.32 13.39
N LEU A 10 3.85 -22.52 12.67
CA LEU A 10 3.75 -22.23 11.24
C LEU A 10 3.90 -20.72 10.98
N ARG A 11 3.29 -19.86 11.80
CA ARG A 11 3.46 -18.40 11.72
C ARG A 11 4.90 -17.96 11.96
N VAL A 12 5.57 -18.50 12.98
CA VAL A 12 6.99 -18.22 13.25
C VAL A 12 7.87 -18.65 12.06
N LYS A 13 7.60 -19.82 11.48
CA LYS A 13 8.30 -20.25 10.25
C LYS A 13 8.04 -19.33 9.06
N MET A 14 6.82 -18.84 8.89
CA MET A 14 6.49 -17.86 7.85
C MET A 14 7.26 -16.55 8.05
N VAL A 15 7.31 -16.03 9.28
CA VAL A 15 8.08 -14.82 9.60
C VAL A 15 9.58 -15.02 9.35
N SER A 16 10.14 -16.14 9.80
CA SER A 16 11.54 -16.48 9.52
C SER A 16 11.82 -16.56 8.02
N ARG A 17 10.93 -17.18 7.25
CA ARG A 17 11.03 -17.24 5.79
C ARG A 17 10.97 -15.84 5.16
N LEU A 18 10.11 -14.95 5.66
CA LEU A 18 10.05 -13.56 5.19
C LEU A 18 11.41 -12.86 5.37
N PHE A 19 12.04 -12.97 6.54
CA PHE A 19 13.38 -12.42 6.79
C PHE A 19 14.43 -12.98 5.81
N THR A 20 14.37 -14.27 5.49
CA THR A 20 15.29 -14.87 4.51
C THR A 20 15.02 -14.40 3.07
N GLU A 21 13.76 -14.23 2.66
CA GLU A 21 13.40 -13.78 1.31
C GLU A 21 13.68 -12.29 1.09
N LEU A 22 13.52 -11.47 2.14
CA LEU A 22 13.86 -10.04 2.13
C LEU A 22 15.37 -9.81 2.01
N GLY A 23 16.17 -10.69 2.63
CA GLY A 23 17.61 -10.55 2.79
C GLY A 23 17.94 -9.70 4.02
N TRP A 24 18.93 -10.17 4.80
CA TRP A 24 19.26 -9.61 6.11
C TRP A 24 19.44 -8.09 6.12
N LEU A 25 20.10 -7.53 5.10
CA LEU A 25 20.37 -6.10 5.02
C LEU A 25 19.09 -5.27 4.87
N ARG A 26 18.12 -5.74 4.08
CA ARG A 26 16.81 -5.06 3.95
C ARG A 26 15.99 -5.18 5.23
N SER A 27 16.09 -6.32 5.90
CA SER A 27 15.43 -6.53 7.18
C SER A 27 15.96 -5.63 8.29
N VAL A 28 17.29 -5.49 8.39
CA VAL A 28 17.92 -4.55 9.33
C VAL A 28 17.51 -3.11 9.01
N LEU A 29 17.55 -2.72 7.73
CA LEU A 29 17.07 -1.40 7.31
C LEU A 29 15.62 -1.17 7.74
N LEU A 30 14.71 -2.10 7.46
CA LEU A 30 13.30 -1.97 7.84
C LEU A 30 13.11 -1.86 9.36
N LEU A 31 13.87 -2.62 10.15
CA LEU A 31 13.81 -2.53 11.62
C LEU A 31 14.28 -1.16 12.12
N VAL A 32 15.37 -0.62 11.56
CA VAL A 32 15.84 0.74 11.89
C VAL A 32 14.80 1.78 11.51
N LEU A 33 14.23 1.69 10.30
CA LEU A 33 13.18 2.62 9.85
C LEU A 33 11.94 2.55 10.73
N MET A 34 11.54 1.35 11.15
CA MET A 34 10.42 1.15 12.07
C MET A 34 10.72 1.75 13.45
N GLY A 35 11.94 1.57 13.96
CA GLY A 35 12.37 2.19 15.21
C GLY A 35 12.34 3.71 15.16
N ILE A 36 12.84 4.32 14.07
CA ILE A 36 12.75 5.77 13.85
C ILE A 36 11.29 6.20 13.77
N GLY A 37 10.46 5.49 13.02
CA GLY A 37 9.02 5.76 12.91
C GLY A 37 8.33 5.79 14.28
N VAL A 38 8.55 4.75 15.10
CA VAL A 38 8.03 4.68 16.47
C VAL A 38 8.57 5.82 17.34
N GLY A 39 9.85 6.17 17.20
CA GLY A 39 10.45 7.31 17.90
C GLY A 39 9.86 8.67 17.49
N GLN A 40 9.41 8.82 16.25
CA GLN A 40 8.71 10.04 15.82
C GLN A 40 7.28 10.12 16.39
N LEU A 41 6.63 8.98 16.64
CA LEU A 41 5.30 8.97 17.25
C LEU A 41 5.29 9.66 18.62
N THR A 42 6.37 9.58 19.41
CA THR A 42 6.42 10.20 20.76
C THR A 42 6.26 11.73 20.75
N TYR A 43 6.43 12.37 19.61
CA TYR A 43 6.27 13.82 19.44
C TYR A 43 4.86 14.22 18.98
N VAL A 44 4.03 13.28 18.54
CA VAL A 44 2.64 13.53 18.13
C VAL A 44 1.76 13.54 19.36
N ARG A 45 1.26 14.73 19.73
CA ARG A 45 0.31 14.91 20.85
C ARG A 45 -0.99 15.60 20.46
N ASP A 46 -1.06 16.12 19.23
CA ASP A 46 -2.23 16.82 18.76
C ASP A 46 -3.37 15.83 18.43
N PRO A 47 -4.63 16.13 18.80
CA PRO A 47 -5.76 15.23 18.56
C PRO A 47 -5.94 14.84 17.08
N ALA A 48 -5.61 15.73 16.16
CA ALA A 48 -5.73 15.48 14.74
C ALA A 48 -4.69 14.47 14.23
N GLY A 49 -3.44 14.59 14.67
CA GLY A 49 -2.37 13.65 14.40
C GLY A 49 -2.68 12.26 14.96
N LEU A 50 -3.27 12.17 16.15
CA LEU A 50 -3.74 10.91 16.72
C LEU A 50 -4.86 10.27 15.89
N TRP A 51 -5.83 11.06 15.42
CA TRP A 51 -6.85 10.55 14.49
C TRP A 51 -6.27 10.10 13.15
N ALA A 52 -5.28 10.82 12.62
CA ALA A 52 -4.59 10.44 11.39
C ALA A 52 -3.86 9.09 11.55
N LEU A 53 -3.28 8.81 12.72
CA LEU A 53 -2.69 7.50 13.04
C LEU A 53 -3.74 6.40 13.08
N VAL A 54 -4.89 6.66 13.69
CA VAL A 54 -6.02 5.69 13.74
C VAL A 54 -6.51 5.36 12.34
N VAL A 55 -6.72 6.36 11.47
CA VAL A 55 -7.16 6.16 10.08
C VAL A 55 -6.14 5.36 9.28
N THR A 56 -4.85 5.66 9.49
CA THR A 56 -3.74 4.92 8.86
C THR A 56 -3.76 3.47 9.30
N ALA A 57 -3.91 3.21 10.60
CA ALA A 57 -3.97 1.85 11.16
C ALA A 57 -5.16 1.06 10.62
N CYS A 58 -6.36 1.64 10.61
CA CYS A 58 -7.56 1.02 10.04
C CYS A 58 -7.37 0.73 8.54
N SER A 59 -6.76 1.65 7.79
CA SER A 59 -6.46 1.45 6.36
C SER A 59 -5.47 0.29 6.14
N ILE A 60 -4.45 0.16 6.99
CA ILE A 60 -3.51 -0.97 6.95
C ILE A 60 -4.22 -2.28 7.30
N ILE A 61 -5.05 -2.32 8.35
CA ILE A 61 -5.84 -3.52 8.71
C ILE A 61 -6.73 -3.95 7.54
N ALA A 62 -7.47 -3.01 6.96
CA ALA A 62 -8.35 -3.27 5.84
C ALA A 62 -7.58 -3.78 4.62
N GLY A 63 -6.44 -3.16 4.30
CA GLY A 63 -5.57 -3.57 3.21
C GLY A 63 -4.97 -4.97 3.41
N ILE A 64 -4.46 -5.27 4.61
CA ILE A 64 -3.95 -6.60 4.97
C ILE A 64 -5.05 -7.64 4.82
N HIS A 65 -6.24 -7.39 5.39
CA HIS A 65 -7.34 -8.35 5.35
C HIS A 65 -7.84 -8.61 3.92
N SER A 66 -7.93 -7.57 3.09
CA SER A 66 -8.45 -7.67 1.71
C SER A 66 -7.54 -8.45 0.76
N ARG A 67 -6.24 -8.56 1.08
CA ARG A 67 -5.24 -9.29 0.29
C ARG A 67 -4.89 -10.65 0.88
N ARG A 68 -5.58 -11.04 1.94
CA ARG A 68 -5.19 -12.18 2.75
C ARG A 68 -5.65 -13.49 2.10
N SER A 69 -4.70 -14.21 1.48
CA SER A 69 -4.97 -15.47 0.77
C SER A 69 -5.11 -16.70 1.67
N ASP A 70 -4.57 -16.66 2.90
CA ASP A 70 -4.60 -17.79 3.85
C ASP A 70 -5.93 -17.91 4.62
N ILE A 71 -6.89 -17.01 4.41
CA ILE A 71 -8.21 -17.06 5.08
C ILE A 71 -8.90 -18.40 4.79
N GLY A 72 -8.91 -18.85 3.54
CA GLY A 72 -9.56 -20.12 3.16
C GLY A 72 -9.00 -21.33 3.92
N PHE A 73 -7.68 -21.34 4.14
CA PHE A 73 -6.97 -22.35 4.91
C PHE A 73 -7.23 -22.24 6.42
N LEU A 74 -7.31 -21.03 6.97
CA LEU A 74 -7.65 -20.83 8.38
C LEU A 74 -9.05 -21.34 8.72
N TYR A 75 -10.00 -21.11 7.81
CA TYR A 75 -11.38 -21.61 7.96
C TYR A 75 -11.50 -23.13 7.84
N SER A 76 -10.54 -23.83 7.21
CA SER A 76 -10.57 -25.31 7.14
C SER A 76 -9.92 -26.01 8.32
N ILE A 77 -9.09 -25.31 9.11
CA ILE A 77 -8.30 -25.92 10.19
C ILE A 77 -8.76 -25.47 11.58
N SER A 78 -9.21 -24.23 11.73
CA SER A 78 -9.58 -23.68 13.04
C SER A 78 -11.09 -23.67 13.23
N PRO A 79 -11.62 -24.12 14.38
CA PRO A 79 -13.05 -24.03 14.70
C PRO A 79 -13.52 -22.57 14.90
N LYS A 80 -12.61 -21.65 15.23
CA LYS A 80 -12.88 -20.21 15.42
C LYS A 80 -11.85 -19.36 14.68
N PRO A 81 -11.89 -19.30 13.32
CA PRO A 81 -10.87 -18.64 12.51
C PRO A 81 -10.83 -17.13 12.74
N TYR A 82 -11.99 -16.51 13.02
CA TYR A 82 -12.09 -15.07 13.29
C TYR A 82 -11.29 -14.67 14.53
N LEU A 83 -11.33 -15.45 15.62
CA LEU A 83 -10.54 -15.16 16.83
C LEU A 83 -9.04 -15.19 16.56
N VAL A 84 -8.58 -16.16 15.77
CA VAL A 84 -7.16 -16.26 15.40
C VAL A 84 -6.73 -15.02 14.62
N VAL A 85 -7.54 -14.59 13.64
CA VAL A 85 -7.26 -13.38 12.84
C VAL A 85 -7.28 -12.11 13.70
N THR A 86 -8.28 -11.98 14.58
CA THR A 86 -8.39 -10.83 15.49
C THR A 86 -7.20 -10.76 16.45
N ILE A 87 -6.75 -11.89 17.02
CA ILE A 87 -5.55 -11.94 17.87
C ILE A 87 -4.31 -11.52 17.07
N GLU A 88 -4.16 -12.00 15.83
CA GLU A 88 -3.04 -11.59 14.97
C GLU A 88 -3.03 -10.08 14.72
N TYR A 89 -4.19 -9.46 14.49
CA TYR A 89 -4.29 -8.01 14.33
C TYR A 89 -4.02 -7.26 15.63
N PHE A 90 -4.50 -7.74 16.77
CA PHE A 90 -4.15 -7.13 18.06
C PHE A 90 -2.66 -7.18 18.34
N VAL A 91 -2.01 -8.33 18.11
CA VAL A 91 -0.56 -8.46 18.31
C VAL A 91 0.21 -7.55 17.34
N ALA A 92 -0.21 -7.47 16.07
CA ALA A 92 0.45 -6.62 15.08
C ALA A 92 0.34 -5.11 15.39
N PHE A 93 -0.79 -4.67 15.94
CA PHE A 93 -1.06 -3.26 16.26
C PHE A 93 -0.85 -2.90 17.73
N LEU A 94 -0.35 -3.84 18.54
CA LEU A 94 -0.09 -3.64 19.96
C LEU A 94 0.81 -2.42 20.26
N PRO A 95 1.91 -2.16 19.52
CA PRO A 95 2.72 -0.96 19.76
C PRO A 95 1.94 0.35 19.60
N LEU A 96 1.05 0.41 18.60
CA LEU A 96 0.20 1.58 18.37
C LEU A 96 -0.85 1.73 19.48
N LEU A 97 -1.46 0.63 19.91
CA LEU A 97 -2.44 0.66 21.01
C LEU A 97 -1.80 1.16 22.31
N ILE A 98 -0.59 0.68 22.65
CA ILE A 98 0.17 1.19 23.79
C ILE A 98 0.43 2.69 23.64
N PHE A 99 0.83 3.15 22.44
CA PHE A 99 1.06 4.56 22.19
C PHE A 99 -0.20 5.43 22.35
N LEU A 100 -1.35 4.98 21.85
CA LEU A 100 -2.62 5.70 22.01
C LEU A 100 -3.07 5.74 23.48
N LEU A 101 -2.87 4.65 24.22
CA LEU A 101 -3.13 4.58 25.66
C LEU A 101 -2.22 5.52 26.45
N TYR A 102 -0.93 5.57 26.10
CA TYR A 102 0.04 6.49 26.71
C TYR A 102 -0.38 7.95 26.54
N ASN A 103 -0.96 8.30 25.39
CA ASN A 103 -1.53 9.63 25.13
C ASN A 103 -2.98 9.81 25.63
N GLN A 104 -3.52 8.86 26.40
CA GLN A 104 -4.88 8.88 26.96
C GLN A 104 -6.00 9.03 25.91
N PHE A 105 -5.75 8.63 24.66
CA PHE A 105 -6.67 8.82 23.54
C PHE A 105 -7.62 7.62 23.37
N MET A 106 -8.51 7.44 24.34
CA MET A 106 -9.46 6.32 24.40
C MET A 106 -10.36 6.17 23.16
N PRO A 107 -10.87 7.24 22.52
CA PRO A 107 -11.68 7.10 21.30
C PRO A 107 -10.92 6.40 20.17
N GLY A 108 -9.64 6.74 19.98
CA GLY A 108 -8.80 6.09 18.96
C GLY A 108 -8.54 4.62 19.26
N VAL A 109 -8.28 4.29 20.53
CA VAL A 109 -8.13 2.89 20.97
C VAL A 109 -9.40 2.10 20.66
N ALA A 110 -10.57 2.62 21.04
CA ALA A 110 -11.85 1.96 20.80
C ALA A 110 -12.09 1.72 19.30
N VAL A 111 -11.79 2.70 18.44
CA VAL A 111 -11.95 2.56 16.98
C VAL A 111 -11.01 1.50 16.42
N VAL A 112 -9.71 1.50 16.77
CA VAL A 112 -8.77 0.49 16.28
C VAL A 112 -9.17 -0.91 16.74
N LEU A 113 -9.61 -1.05 18.01
CA LEU A 113 -10.04 -2.34 18.53
C LEU A 113 -11.32 -2.84 17.85
N ALA A 114 -12.32 -1.97 17.70
CA ALA A 114 -13.57 -2.28 17.02
C ALA A 114 -13.31 -2.66 15.55
N PHE A 115 -12.40 -1.96 14.88
CA PHE A 115 -12.03 -2.27 13.50
C PHE A 115 -11.29 -3.61 13.41
N ALA A 116 -10.28 -3.86 14.24
CA ALA A 116 -9.54 -5.13 14.26
C ALA A 116 -10.41 -6.35 14.58
N ALA A 117 -11.42 -6.19 15.44
CA ALA A 117 -12.34 -7.26 15.82
C ALA A 117 -13.52 -7.42 14.83
N GLY A 118 -14.08 -6.32 14.33
CA GLY A 118 -15.24 -6.32 13.45
C GLY A 118 -14.90 -6.64 12.00
N TRP A 119 -13.73 -6.21 11.53
CA TRP A 119 -13.35 -6.38 10.13
C TRP A 119 -13.31 -7.84 9.66
N PRO A 120 -12.75 -8.80 10.43
CA PRO A 120 -12.76 -10.22 10.07
C PRO A 120 -14.16 -10.87 10.03
N LEU A 121 -15.16 -10.25 10.67
CA LEU A 121 -16.54 -10.75 10.71
C LEU A 121 -17.33 -10.32 9.47
N ILE A 122 -17.09 -9.11 8.98
CA ILE A 122 -17.81 -8.51 7.84
C ILE A 122 -17.38 -9.17 6.52
N PHE A 123 -16.08 -9.44 6.34
CA PHE A 123 -15.52 -9.99 5.10
C PHE A 123 -15.33 -11.52 5.15
N ARG A 124 -16.37 -12.23 5.60
CA ARG A 124 -16.40 -13.70 5.60
C ARG A 124 -16.54 -14.22 4.17
N ARG A 125 -15.43 -14.73 3.61
CA ARG A 125 -15.39 -15.53 2.36
C ARG A 125 -16.22 -14.92 1.21
N ARG A 126 -15.61 -14.07 0.39
CA ARG A 126 -15.74 -14.32 -1.06
C ARG A 126 -14.97 -15.60 -1.28
N GLY A 127 -15.68 -16.74 -1.35
CA GLY A 127 -15.09 -17.94 -1.93
C GLY A 127 -14.56 -17.62 -3.31
N ASP A 128 -13.85 -18.56 -3.92
CA ASP A 128 -13.43 -18.52 -5.32
C ASP A 128 -14.64 -18.43 -6.27
N SER A 129 -15.40 -17.33 -6.21
CA SER A 129 -16.33 -16.93 -7.24
C SER A 129 -15.43 -16.50 -8.38
N HIS A 130 -15.08 -17.49 -9.19
CA HIS A 130 -14.87 -17.35 -10.61
C HIS A 130 -15.61 -16.12 -11.10
N ILE A 131 -14.84 -15.15 -11.60
CA ILE A 131 -15.25 -14.21 -12.62
C ILE A 131 -16.69 -13.73 -12.39
N ILE A 132 -16.90 -12.80 -11.45
CA ILE A 132 -18.06 -11.92 -11.59
C ILE A 132 -17.79 -11.15 -12.89
N ASN A 133 -18.43 -11.60 -13.96
CA ASN A 133 -18.67 -10.84 -15.19
C ASN A 133 -19.50 -9.61 -14.82
N SER A 134 -18.89 -8.66 -14.09
CA SER A 134 -19.47 -7.33 -13.97
C SER A 134 -18.92 -6.52 -15.13
N GLU A 135 -19.61 -6.58 -16.26
CA GLU A 135 -19.49 -5.61 -17.35
C GLU A 135 -19.62 -4.16 -16.84
N ALA A 136 -20.19 -3.99 -15.63
CA ALA A 136 -20.35 -2.72 -14.91
C ALA A 136 -19.07 -1.91 -14.65
N PHE A 137 -17.87 -2.51 -14.69
CA PHE A 137 -16.59 -1.79 -14.53
C PHE A 137 -15.72 -1.80 -15.80
N SER A 138 -16.32 -2.05 -16.97
CA SER A 138 -15.64 -1.90 -18.26
C SER A 138 -15.71 -0.44 -18.73
N THR A 139 -15.08 0.49 -18.00
CA THR A 139 -14.84 1.82 -18.57
C THR A 139 -13.71 1.72 -19.59
N SER A 140 -13.99 2.09 -20.85
CA SER A 140 -13.03 2.04 -21.97
C SER A 140 -11.66 2.67 -21.64
N PHE A 141 -11.67 3.69 -20.76
CA PHE A 141 -10.48 4.39 -20.28
C PHE A 141 -9.51 3.53 -19.42
N LEU A 142 -10.04 2.56 -18.67
CA LEU A 142 -9.24 1.68 -17.79
C LEU A 142 -8.75 0.41 -18.49
N ILE A 143 -9.32 0.05 -19.64
CA ILE A 143 -9.04 -1.19 -20.39
C ILE A 143 -7.55 -1.43 -20.62
N PRO A 144 -6.74 -0.43 -21.02
CA PRO A 144 -5.32 -0.70 -21.24
C PRO A 144 -4.50 -0.84 -19.93
N SER A 145 -5.09 -0.70 -18.74
CA SER A 145 -4.44 -0.83 -17.42
C SER A 145 -5.16 -1.88 -16.59
N PHE A 146 -4.91 -3.15 -16.89
CA PHE A 146 -5.53 -4.29 -16.19
C PHE A 146 -5.28 -4.27 -14.67
N GLU A 147 -4.17 -3.70 -14.21
CA GLU A 147 -3.84 -3.53 -12.78
C GLU A 147 -4.88 -2.70 -12.05
N TRP A 148 -5.33 -1.60 -12.65
CA TRP A 148 -6.38 -0.75 -12.10
C TRP A 148 -7.71 -1.46 -12.07
N ILE A 149 -8.05 -2.20 -13.12
CA ILE A 149 -9.30 -2.96 -13.18
C ILE A 149 -9.31 -4.04 -12.09
N GLY A 150 -8.23 -4.83 -11.98
CA GLY A 150 -8.11 -5.87 -10.96
C GLY A 150 -8.09 -5.30 -9.54
N GLY A 151 -7.34 -4.23 -9.34
CA GLY A 151 -7.22 -3.51 -8.08
C GLY A 151 -8.54 -2.91 -7.61
N LEU A 152 -9.21 -2.13 -8.46
CA LEU A 152 -10.51 -1.55 -8.16
C LEU A 152 -11.58 -2.63 -7.98
N ARG A 153 -11.63 -3.68 -8.80
CA ARG A 153 -12.62 -4.76 -8.61
C ARG A 153 -12.50 -5.40 -7.22
N ASN A 154 -11.29 -5.52 -6.68
CA ASN A 154 -11.08 -6.10 -5.35
C ASN A 154 -11.26 -5.07 -4.21
N MET A 155 -10.85 -3.81 -4.42
CA MET A 155 -10.70 -2.80 -3.37
C MET A 155 -11.51 -1.51 -3.61
N TRP A 156 -12.48 -1.47 -4.53
CA TRP A 156 -13.23 -0.23 -4.86
C TRP A 156 -13.91 0.38 -3.64
N TRP A 157 -14.48 -0.45 -2.76
CA TRP A 157 -15.15 -0.01 -1.55
C TRP A 157 -14.15 0.62 -0.57
N LEU A 158 -12.92 0.08 -0.50
CA LEU A 158 -11.85 0.63 0.35
C LEU A 158 -11.41 2.00 -0.18
N VAL A 159 -11.20 2.11 -1.49
CA VAL A 159 -10.85 3.37 -2.14
C VAL A 159 -11.95 4.41 -1.89
N LEU A 160 -13.22 4.03 -2.01
CA LEU A 160 -14.37 4.92 -1.77
C LEU A 160 -14.45 5.37 -0.30
N ILE A 161 -14.32 4.45 0.66
CA ILE A 161 -14.33 4.79 2.09
C ILE A 161 -13.18 5.74 2.43
N VAL A 162 -11.98 5.48 1.91
CA VAL A 162 -10.81 6.33 2.16
C VAL A 162 -10.98 7.70 1.50
N LEU A 163 -11.54 7.77 0.29
CA LEU A 163 -11.86 9.05 -0.37
C LEU A 163 -12.91 9.86 0.40
N ALA A 164 -14.05 9.25 0.71
CA ALA A 164 -15.16 9.91 1.39
C ALA A 164 -14.77 10.32 2.82
N GLY A 165 -14.18 9.39 3.59
CA GLY A 165 -13.64 9.67 4.92
C GLY A 165 -12.55 10.73 4.87
N GLY A 166 -11.70 10.70 3.85
CA GLY A 166 -10.66 11.69 3.61
C GLY A 166 -11.19 13.10 3.44
N ILE A 167 -12.21 13.30 2.62
CA ILE A 167 -12.82 14.62 2.39
C ILE A 167 -13.42 15.15 3.71
N ILE A 168 -14.15 14.31 4.45
CA ILE A 168 -14.72 14.67 5.75
C ILE A 168 -13.63 15.04 6.75
N LEU A 169 -12.56 14.26 6.83
CA LEU A 169 -11.45 14.52 7.75
C LEU A 169 -10.64 15.75 7.34
N THR A 170 -10.53 16.02 6.04
CA THR A 170 -9.87 17.23 5.52
C THR A 170 -10.61 18.47 6.00
N TYR A 171 -11.95 18.45 6.06
CA TYR A 171 -12.73 19.54 6.65
C TYR A 171 -12.35 19.83 8.11
N LEU A 172 -12.01 18.80 8.88
CA LEU A 172 -11.61 18.95 10.28
C LEU A 172 -10.14 19.35 10.44
N ASN A 173 -9.26 18.83 9.59
CA ASN A 173 -7.83 19.10 9.66
C ASN A 173 -7.09 18.92 8.33
N PHE A 174 -6.29 19.91 7.97
CA PHE A 174 -5.41 19.90 6.79
C PHE A 174 -4.52 18.65 6.69
N VAL A 175 -3.90 18.23 7.80
CA VAL A 175 -2.97 17.09 7.83
C VAL A 175 -3.70 15.78 7.52
N ALA A 176 -4.97 15.66 7.90
CA ALA A 176 -5.75 14.46 7.61
C ALA A 176 -5.99 14.29 6.10
N GLY A 177 -6.12 15.39 5.35
CA GLY A 177 -6.15 15.36 3.88
C GLY A 177 -4.86 14.81 3.27
N LEU A 178 -3.71 15.30 3.74
CA LEU A 178 -2.39 14.79 3.30
C LEU A 178 -2.21 13.30 3.61
N VAL A 179 -2.58 12.87 4.82
CA VAL A 179 -2.52 11.45 5.21
C VAL A 179 -3.43 10.60 4.33
N THR A 180 -4.61 11.09 3.98
CA THR A 180 -5.50 10.38 3.06
C THR A 180 -4.86 10.19 1.68
N LEU A 181 -4.20 11.22 1.14
CA LEU A 181 -3.48 11.11 -0.13
C LEU A 181 -2.38 10.05 -0.08
N PHE A 182 -1.65 9.99 1.04
CA PHE A 182 -0.66 8.95 1.24
C PHE A 182 -1.29 7.55 1.32
N CYS A 183 -2.41 7.39 2.05
CA CYS A 183 -3.16 6.13 2.11
C CYS A 183 -3.65 5.67 0.73
N ILE A 184 -4.17 6.58 -0.10
CA ILE A 184 -4.59 6.27 -1.47
C ILE A 184 -3.40 5.81 -2.31
N THR A 185 -2.26 6.50 -2.20
CA THR A 185 -1.02 6.11 -2.89
C THR A 185 -0.56 4.70 -2.47
N ALA A 186 -0.67 4.36 -1.17
CA ALA A 186 -0.35 3.03 -0.67
C ALA A 186 -1.31 1.95 -1.19
N ILE A 187 -2.61 2.24 -1.25
CA ILE A 187 -3.61 1.32 -1.80
C ILE A 187 -3.32 1.04 -3.28
N ILE A 188 -3.16 2.09 -4.07
CA ILE A 188 -2.90 2.03 -5.53
C ILE A 188 -1.57 1.34 -5.81
N THR A 189 -0.52 1.61 -5.02
CA THR A 189 0.77 0.91 -5.14
C THR A 189 0.60 -0.61 -5.11
N GLY A 190 -0.34 -1.09 -4.29
CA GLY A 190 -0.59 -2.51 -4.20
C GLY A 190 -1.34 -3.12 -5.39
N PHE A 191 -1.89 -2.32 -6.30
CA PHE A 191 -2.45 -2.83 -7.56
C PHE A 191 -1.34 -3.36 -8.49
N TYR A 192 -0.09 -2.90 -8.29
CA TYR A 192 1.06 -3.28 -9.11
C TYR A 192 1.77 -4.56 -8.66
N ALA A 193 1.21 -5.27 -7.67
CA ALA A 193 1.71 -6.52 -7.10
C ALA A 193 2.06 -7.62 -8.13
N GLU A 194 1.26 -7.72 -9.19
CA GLU A 194 1.38 -8.78 -10.19
C GLU A 194 2.15 -8.31 -11.43
N ASN A 195 3.01 -9.18 -11.97
CA ASN A 195 3.78 -8.88 -13.18
C ASN A 195 3.02 -9.24 -14.45
N GLU A 196 3.08 -8.33 -15.43
CA GLU A 196 2.55 -8.50 -16.78
C GLU A 196 3.20 -9.68 -17.52
N SER A 197 2.47 -10.30 -18.45
CA SER A 197 3.06 -11.28 -19.36
C SER A 197 3.95 -10.60 -20.41
N ILE A 198 4.96 -11.31 -20.92
CA ILE A 198 5.89 -10.79 -21.94
C ILE A 198 5.12 -10.29 -23.18
N ARG A 199 4.12 -11.06 -23.62
CA ARG A 199 3.27 -10.74 -24.78
C ARG A 199 2.52 -9.41 -24.61
N PHE A 200 2.09 -9.11 -23.39
CA PHE A 200 1.39 -7.86 -23.09
C PHE A 200 2.34 -6.65 -23.18
N ILE A 201 3.57 -6.80 -22.68
CA ILE A 201 4.59 -5.74 -22.73
C ILE A 201 4.98 -5.45 -24.19
N THR A 202 5.22 -6.48 -25.00
CA THR A 202 5.60 -6.33 -26.40
C THR A 202 4.48 -5.74 -27.26
N LEU A 203 3.20 -5.97 -26.90
CA LEU A 203 2.06 -5.39 -27.62
C LEU A 203 1.97 -3.87 -27.45
N ILE A 204 2.42 -3.32 -26.32
CA ILE A 204 2.29 -1.90 -25.98
C ILE A 204 3.40 -1.06 -26.63
N ALA A 205 4.62 -1.60 -26.73
CA ALA A 205 5.75 -0.90 -27.34
C ALA A 205 6.89 -1.85 -27.70
N ASP A 206 7.60 -1.51 -28.78
CA ASP A 206 8.75 -2.27 -29.31
C ASP A 206 10.06 -2.03 -28.55
N HIS A 207 10.10 -1.01 -27.70
CA HIS A 207 11.30 -0.61 -26.95
C HIS A 207 11.01 -0.38 -25.47
N SER A 208 11.94 -0.80 -24.61
CA SER A 208 11.81 -0.71 -23.15
C SER A 208 11.63 0.72 -22.63
N THR A 209 12.25 1.72 -23.25
CA THR A 209 12.10 3.13 -22.85
C THR A 209 10.71 3.65 -23.18
N SER A 210 10.23 3.40 -24.40
CA SER A 210 8.89 3.80 -24.83
C SER A 210 7.82 3.14 -23.97
N PHE A 211 7.99 1.85 -23.67
CA PHE A 211 7.13 1.11 -22.76
C PHE A 211 7.08 1.76 -21.36
N LEU A 212 8.24 2.00 -20.73
CA LEU A 212 8.31 2.57 -19.38
C LEU A 212 7.68 3.96 -19.31
N ILE A 213 7.94 4.83 -20.30
CA ILE A 213 7.37 6.18 -20.34
C ILE A 213 5.85 6.10 -20.46
N LYS A 214 5.33 5.38 -21.46
CA LYS A 214 3.89 5.23 -21.68
C LYS A 214 3.18 4.65 -20.46
N LYS A 215 3.80 3.68 -19.79
CA LYS A 215 3.27 3.10 -18.56
C LYS A 215 3.24 4.13 -17.44
N ILE A 216 4.37 4.74 -17.09
CA ILE A 216 4.45 5.69 -15.98
C ILE A 216 3.50 6.86 -16.19
N THR A 217 3.47 7.48 -17.37
CA THR A 217 2.61 8.64 -17.63
C THR A 217 1.13 8.30 -17.48
N ARG A 218 0.71 7.13 -17.98
CA ARG A 218 -0.69 6.70 -17.90
C ARG A 218 -1.11 6.36 -16.47
N GLU A 219 -0.26 5.64 -15.74
CA GLU A 219 -0.52 5.28 -14.35
C GLU A 219 -0.54 6.52 -13.44
N LEU A 220 0.32 7.50 -13.69
CA LEU A 220 0.29 8.80 -13.01
C LEU A 220 -0.96 9.63 -13.34
N ALA A 221 -1.44 9.58 -14.59
CA ALA A 221 -2.68 10.26 -14.99
C ALA A 221 -3.90 9.68 -14.24
N LEU A 222 -4.00 8.35 -14.17
CA LEU A 222 -5.07 7.67 -13.42
C LEU A 222 -5.02 7.99 -11.92
N TYR A 223 -3.82 7.94 -11.33
CA TYR A 223 -3.62 8.36 -9.94
C TYR A 223 -4.07 9.79 -9.69
N SER A 224 -3.72 10.71 -10.59
CA SER A 224 -4.07 12.13 -10.47
C SER A 224 -5.58 12.34 -10.52
N ILE A 225 -6.30 11.64 -11.41
CA ILE A 225 -7.76 11.72 -11.51
C ILE A 225 -8.43 11.27 -10.19
N ILE A 226 -7.97 10.16 -9.60
CA ILE A 226 -8.59 9.60 -8.40
C ILE A 226 -8.28 10.42 -7.15
N SER A 227 -7.10 11.03 -7.09
CA SER A 227 -6.70 11.86 -5.95
C SER A 227 -7.16 13.32 -6.04
N LEU A 228 -7.63 13.76 -7.22
CA LEU A 228 -8.13 15.11 -7.48
C LEU A 228 -9.19 15.60 -6.48
N PRO A 229 -10.22 14.81 -6.08
CA PRO A 229 -11.22 15.28 -5.13
C PRO A 229 -10.62 15.71 -3.78
N ILE A 230 -9.61 15.00 -3.29
CA ILE A 230 -8.95 15.35 -2.04
C ILE A 230 -8.07 16.58 -2.23
N TRP A 231 -7.36 16.71 -3.34
CA TRP A 231 -6.55 17.93 -3.58
C TRP A 231 -7.42 19.16 -3.69
N GLY A 232 -8.52 19.05 -4.43
CA GLY A 232 -9.53 20.10 -4.53
C GLY A 232 -10.02 20.50 -3.15
N SER A 233 -10.39 19.52 -2.31
CA SER A 233 -10.81 19.80 -0.94
C SER A 233 -9.72 20.49 -0.10
N CYS A 234 -8.45 20.05 -0.19
CA CYS A 234 -7.35 20.65 0.56
C CYS A 234 -7.08 22.10 0.13
N ILE A 235 -7.08 22.38 -1.18
CA ILE A 235 -6.83 23.73 -1.71
C ILE A 235 -8.03 24.65 -1.42
N MET A 236 -9.26 24.16 -1.54
CA MET A 236 -10.46 24.97 -1.27
C MET A 236 -10.62 25.29 0.22
N LEU A 237 -10.36 24.33 1.12
CA LEU A 237 -10.51 24.51 2.56
C LEU A 237 -9.32 25.22 3.21
N TYR A 238 -8.12 25.08 2.65
CA TYR A 238 -6.88 25.69 3.17
C TYR A 238 -6.08 26.38 2.07
N PRO A 239 -6.60 27.47 1.49
CA PRO A 239 -5.94 28.18 0.39
C PRO A 239 -4.55 28.69 0.78
N ASP A 240 -4.36 29.14 2.02
CA ASP A 240 -3.06 29.61 2.53
C ASP A 240 -1.97 28.52 2.55
N ARG A 241 -2.37 27.25 2.45
CA ARG A 241 -1.48 26.08 2.50
C ARG A 241 -1.37 25.37 1.16
N TYR A 242 -1.82 25.98 0.06
CA TYR A 242 -1.83 25.36 -1.27
C TYR A 242 -0.45 24.82 -1.69
N LEU A 243 0.64 25.54 -1.34
CA LEU A 243 2.01 25.15 -1.66
C LEU A 243 2.37 23.81 -0.99
N TYR A 244 1.97 23.60 0.26
CA TYR A 244 2.19 22.32 0.95
C TYR A 244 1.43 21.17 0.28
N THR A 245 0.18 21.42 -0.15
CA THR A 245 -0.62 20.44 -0.91
C THR A 245 0.07 20.08 -2.22
N LEU A 246 0.56 21.07 -2.98
CA LEU A 246 1.26 20.85 -4.25
C LEU A 246 2.59 20.10 -4.08
N LEU A 247 3.37 20.44 -3.06
CA LEU A 247 4.61 19.72 -2.75
C LEU A 247 4.32 18.28 -2.33
N PHE A 248 3.34 18.07 -1.45
CA PHE A 248 3.00 16.74 -0.98
C PHE A 248 2.48 15.86 -2.11
N LEU A 249 1.71 16.45 -3.02
CA LEU A 249 1.35 15.83 -4.27
C LEU A 249 2.60 15.41 -5.07
N LEU A 250 3.50 16.35 -5.35
CA LEU A 250 4.70 16.08 -6.13
C LEU A 250 5.50 14.90 -5.53
N LEU A 251 5.59 14.84 -4.20
CA LEU A 251 6.23 13.73 -3.50
C LEU A 251 5.50 12.39 -3.73
N ASN A 252 4.17 12.35 -3.69
CA ASN A 252 3.40 11.12 -3.95
C ASN A 252 3.48 10.67 -5.41
N THR A 253 3.49 11.59 -6.38
CA THR A 253 3.66 11.23 -7.80
C THR A 253 5.06 10.70 -8.07
N ILE A 254 6.10 11.32 -7.47
CA ILE A 254 7.47 10.82 -7.53
C ILE A 254 7.57 9.43 -6.86
N LEU A 255 6.93 9.24 -5.71
CA LEU A 255 6.87 7.94 -5.02
C LEU A 255 6.27 6.86 -5.94
N LEU A 256 5.11 7.14 -6.53
CA LEU A 256 4.42 6.21 -7.42
C LEU A 256 5.26 5.88 -8.66
N ALA A 257 5.90 6.89 -9.27
CA ALA A 257 6.79 6.68 -10.41
C ALA A 257 7.99 5.79 -10.04
N MET A 258 8.63 6.03 -8.89
CA MET A 258 9.75 5.20 -8.42
C MET A 258 9.33 3.77 -8.09
N VAL A 259 8.13 3.58 -7.53
CA VAL A 259 7.56 2.25 -7.27
C VAL A 259 7.31 1.49 -8.57
N LEU A 260 6.77 2.15 -9.60
CA LEU A 260 6.60 1.56 -10.93
C LEU A 260 7.95 1.16 -11.54
N LEU A 261 8.98 2.01 -11.41
CA LEU A 261 10.33 1.65 -11.85
C LEU A 261 10.86 0.45 -11.06
N ALA A 262 10.70 0.44 -9.73
CA ALA A 262 11.12 -0.66 -8.88
C ALA A 262 10.49 -1.99 -9.30
N LYS A 263 9.19 -1.99 -9.61
CA LYS A 263 8.49 -3.15 -10.20
C LYS A 263 9.24 -3.72 -11.41
N TYR A 264 9.58 -2.87 -12.38
CA TYR A 264 10.26 -3.34 -13.60
C TYR A 264 11.74 -3.70 -13.38
N THR A 265 12.39 -3.20 -12.32
CA THR A 265 13.73 -3.72 -11.94
C THR A 265 13.72 -5.17 -11.47
N LEU A 266 12.59 -5.61 -10.88
CA LEU A 266 12.41 -6.95 -10.34
C LEU A 266 11.65 -7.87 -11.29
N TYR A 267 11.34 -7.40 -12.50
CA TYR A 267 10.45 -8.08 -13.43
C TYR A 267 10.87 -9.54 -13.64
N GLN A 268 9.91 -10.43 -13.37
CA GLN A 268 9.94 -11.86 -13.66
C GLN A 268 8.53 -12.26 -14.13
N PRO A 269 8.40 -12.87 -15.32
CA PRO A 269 7.09 -13.21 -15.86
C PRO A 269 6.37 -14.19 -14.92
N LYS A 270 5.06 -13.96 -14.71
CA LYS A 270 4.16 -14.80 -13.90
C LYS A 270 4.56 -14.98 -12.43
N ARG A 271 5.38 -14.08 -11.87
CA ARG A 271 5.73 -14.09 -10.45
C ARG A 271 5.14 -12.86 -9.75
N SER A 272 4.49 -13.07 -8.61
CA SER A 272 4.08 -11.98 -7.72
C SER A 272 5.31 -11.34 -7.07
N ILE A 273 5.29 -10.02 -6.97
CA ILE A 273 6.37 -9.22 -6.38
C ILE A 273 5.84 -8.33 -5.25
N GLU A 274 4.75 -8.76 -4.59
CA GLU A 274 4.09 -8.07 -3.48
C GLU A 274 5.05 -7.64 -2.37
N LEU A 275 5.81 -8.59 -1.82
CA LEU A 275 6.73 -8.34 -0.70
C LEU A 275 7.86 -7.37 -1.09
N PRO A 276 8.56 -7.56 -2.23
CA PRO A 276 9.52 -6.57 -2.69
C PRO A 276 8.91 -5.19 -2.94
N ILE A 277 7.76 -5.09 -3.62
CA ILE A 277 7.12 -3.80 -3.90
C ILE A 277 6.77 -3.07 -2.61
N ALA A 278 6.18 -3.75 -1.62
CA ALA A 278 5.86 -3.16 -0.33
C ALA A 278 7.12 -2.65 0.39
N THR A 279 8.22 -3.41 0.31
CA THR A 279 9.52 -2.98 0.86
C THR A 279 10.05 -1.73 0.17
N TYR A 280 10.01 -1.70 -1.17
CA TYR A 280 10.40 -0.52 -1.94
C TYR A 280 9.52 0.68 -1.60
N PHE A 281 8.19 0.51 -1.48
CA PHE A 281 7.28 1.58 -1.08
C PHE A 281 7.66 2.19 0.26
N ILE A 282 7.90 1.36 1.29
CA ILE A 282 8.27 1.83 2.64
C ILE A 282 9.61 2.57 2.61
N VAL A 283 10.63 1.98 1.99
CA VAL A 283 11.97 2.59 1.91
C VAL A 283 11.91 3.91 1.14
N LEU A 284 11.27 3.94 -0.02
CA LEU A 284 11.15 5.15 -0.83
C LEU A 284 10.33 6.24 -0.15
N SER A 285 9.27 5.87 0.59
CA SER A 285 8.50 6.82 1.41
C SER A 285 9.41 7.47 2.46
N PHE A 286 10.26 6.69 3.13
CA PHE A 286 11.18 7.23 4.12
C PHE A 286 12.18 8.23 3.48
N PHE A 287 12.73 7.91 2.32
CA PHE A 287 13.64 8.83 1.61
C PHE A 287 12.94 10.12 1.14
N LEU A 288 11.64 10.07 0.82
CA LEU A 288 10.89 11.23 0.34
C LEU A 288 10.38 12.12 1.46
N PHE A 289 9.93 11.56 2.59
CA PHE A 289 9.34 12.33 3.68
C PHE A 289 10.35 12.82 4.73
N VAL A 290 11.56 12.26 4.74
CA VAL A 290 12.62 12.69 5.64
C VAL A 290 13.51 13.73 4.94
N PRO A 291 13.50 15.01 5.36
CA PRO A 291 14.10 16.11 4.59
C PRO A 291 15.57 15.89 4.18
N TYR A 292 16.39 15.38 5.10
CA TYR A 292 17.82 15.15 4.84
C TYR A 292 18.10 13.99 3.88
N LEU A 293 17.14 13.07 3.67
CA LEU A 293 17.27 11.96 2.72
C LEU A 293 16.78 12.30 1.32
N GLN A 294 16.05 13.41 1.15
CA GLN A 294 15.48 13.82 -0.14
C GLN A 294 16.56 14.03 -1.21
N ILE A 295 17.77 14.41 -0.81
CA ILE A 295 18.91 14.58 -1.74
C ILE A 295 19.28 13.26 -2.45
N GLY A 296 18.98 12.11 -1.84
CA GLY A 296 19.21 10.78 -2.41
C GLY A 296 18.18 10.35 -3.46
N VAL A 297 16.99 10.96 -3.46
CA VAL A 297 15.87 10.60 -4.35
C VAL A 297 16.22 10.64 -5.84
N PRO A 298 16.84 11.70 -6.40
CA PRO A 298 17.18 11.72 -7.83
C PRO A 298 18.17 10.61 -8.20
N PHE A 299 19.14 10.30 -7.34
CA PHE A 299 20.10 9.21 -7.58
C PHE A 299 19.42 7.85 -7.60
N ILE A 300 18.49 7.61 -6.65
CA ILE A 300 17.71 6.38 -6.61
C ILE A 300 16.82 6.26 -7.86
N ALA A 301 16.17 7.35 -8.27
CA ALA A 301 15.32 7.36 -9.46
C ALA A 301 16.11 7.02 -10.74
N ILE A 302 17.28 7.64 -10.93
CA ILE A 302 18.18 7.35 -12.07
C ILE A 302 18.66 5.89 -12.02
N PHE A 303 19.04 5.40 -10.85
CA PHE A 303 19.47 4.02 -10.68
C PHE A 303 18.36 3.03 -11.04
N LEU A 304 17.14 3.25 -10.54
CA LEU A 304 15.98 2.41 -10.84
C LEU A 304 15.63 2.46 -12.33
N TRP A 305 15.70 3.63 -12.96
CA TRP A 305 15.49 3.80 -14.40
C TRP A 305 16.45 2.96 -15.24
N ILE A 306 17.75 3.10 -15.00
CA ILE A 306 18.80 2.36 -15.72
C ILE A 306 18.60 0.85 -15.52
N LYS A 307 18.32 0.42 -14.29
CA LYS A 307 18.15 -0.99 -13.95
C LYS A 307 16.89 -1.58 -14.58
N ALA A 308 15.76 -0.85 -14.58
CA ALA A 308 14.51 -1.27 -15.19
C ALA A 308 14.68 -1.45 -16.71
N LYS A 309 15.29 -0.48 -17.39
CA LYS A 309 15.60 -0.55 -18.83
C LYS A 309 16.43 -1.78 -19.18
N ARG A 310 17.54 -1.99 -18.45
CA ARG A 310 18.42 -3.16 -18.64
C ARG A 310 17.68 -4.48 -18.43
N ARG A 311 16.83 -4.55 -17.41
CA ARG A 311 16.06 -5.77 -17.08
C ARG A 311 15.04 -6.11 -18.16
N LEU A 312 14.28 -5.13 -18.62
CA LEU A 312 13.28 -5.28 -19.68
C LEU A 312 13.94 -5.69 -20.99
N ASN A 313 15.05 -5.03 -21.39
CA ASN A 313 15.80 -5.43 -22.58
C ASN A 313 16.23 -6.89 -22.51
N LYS A 314 16.78 -7.34 -21.38
CA LYS A 314 17.28 -8.72 -21.23
C LYS A 314 16.18 -9.79 -21.16
N LYS A 315 15.03 -9.48 -20.56
CA LYS A 315 13.99 -10.48 -20.24
C LYS A 315 12.80 -10.48 -21.20
N VAL A 316 12.52 -9.35 -21.83
CA VAL A 316 11.38 -9.15 -22.74
C VAL A 316 11.89 -9.04 -24.16
N TYR A 317 12.63 -7.98 -24.48
CA TYR A 317 12.98 -7.63 -25.87
C TYR A 317 14.13 -8.46 -26.48
N ALA A 318 14.98 -9.09 -25.68
CA ALA A 318 15.98 -10.05 -26.17
C ALA A 318 15.38 -11.43 -26.53
N ARG A 319 14.08 -11.63 -26.29
CA ARG A 319 13.36 -12.89 -26.51
C ARG A 319 12.11 -12.73 -27.38
N ALA A 320 11.83 -11.50 -27.82
CA ALA A 320 10.76 -11.16 -28.74
C ALA A 320 11.34 -11.15 -30.16
#